data_AF-A0A7V6YSM4-F1
#
_entry.id   AF-A0A7V6YSM4-F1
#
_cell.length_a   1.000
_cell.length_b   1.000
_cell.length_c   1.000
_cell.angle_alpha   90.00
_cell.angle_beta   90.00
_cell.angle_gamma   90.00
#
_symmetry.space_group_name_H-M   'P 1'
#
loop_
_entity.id
_entity.type
_entity.pdbx_description
1 polymer ?
#
loop_
_entity_poly.entity_id
_entity_poly.type
_entity_poly.pdbx_seq_one_letter_code
_entity_poly.pdbx_strand_id
1 'polypeptide(L)'
;MEKNAYYISVGSRGISQIETATPFELEIEATEDEIKALREIFNEMYSDDWVGFFRAHVPVVQYHHDQPNDLIDQNLINVYKMLHKLGTPETKQHIESMGVLNNRENKGYDWDEGHPTM
;
A
#
# COMPACT_ATOMS: atom_id res chain seq x y z
N MET A 1 7.29 -20.70 13.96
CA MET A 1 5.94 -20.82 13.35
C MET A 1 6.15 -21.22 11.90
N GLU A 2 5.34 -22.15 11.42
CA GLU A 2 5.38 -22.57 10.01
C GLU A 2 4.80 -21.45 9.13
N LYS A 3 5.38 -21.26 7.95
CA LYS A 3 4.92 -20.31 6.94
C LYS A 3 4.26 -21.06 5.80
N ASN A 4 3.15 -20.52 5.31
CA ASN A 4 2.42 -21.06 4.17
C ASN A 4 2.33 -20.00 3.07
N ALA A 5 2.13 -20.47 1.83
CA ALA A 5 1.87 -19.60 0.70
C ALA A 5 0.44 -19.05 0.77
N TYR A 6 0.31 -17.74 0.54
CA TYR A 6 -0.98 -17.06 0.44
C TYR A 6 -1.00 -16.16 -0.79
N TYR A 7 -2.16 -16.15 -1.43
CA TYR A 7 -2.46 -15.41 -2.65
C TYR A 7 -3.40 -14.26 -2.30
N ILE A 8 -2.93 -13.04 -2.54
CA ILE A 8 -3.56 -11.82 -2.06
C ILE A 8 -4.12 -11.04 -3.24
N SER A 9 -5.38 -10.63 -3.12
CA SER A 9 -6.01 -9.63 -3.97
C SER A 9 -6.31 -8.41 -3.11
N VAL A 10 -5.52 -7.35 -3.25
CA VAL A 10 -5.61 -6.15 -2.41
C VAL A 10 -6.93 -5.44 -2.70
N GLY A 11 -7.28 -5.29 -3.98
CA GLY A 11 -8.48 -4.56 -4.36
C GLY A 11 -9.80 -5.24 -3.99
N SER A 12 -9.83 -6.57 -3.88
CA SER A 12 -10.99 -7.30 -3.34
C SER A 12 -10.86 -7.65 -1.86
N ARG A 13 -9.72 -7.31 -1.22
CA ARG A 13 -9.33 -7.74 0.13
C ARG A 13 -9.34 -9.28 0.27
N GLY A 14 -9.07 -9.98 -0.83
CA GLY A 14 -9.05 -11.43 -0.92
C GLY A 14 -7.76 -12.02 -0.36
N ILE A 15 -7.89 -13.11 0.40
CA ILE A 15 -6.78 -13.91 0.91
C ILE A 15 -7.14 -15.38 0.68
N SER A 16 -6.33 -16.09 -0.11
CA SER A 16 -6.52 -17.50 -0.43
C SER A 16 -5.24 -18.30 -0.18
N GLN A 17 -5.37 -19.58 0.19
CA GLN A 17 -4.26 -20.55 0.18
C GLN A 17 -4.24 -21.39 -1.12
N ILE A 18 -5.26 -21.24 -1.95
CA ILE A 18 -5.42 -21.97 -3.21
C ILE A 18 -5.20 -20.98 -4.34
N GLU A 19 -4.09 -21.17 -5.06
CA GLU A 19 -3.64 -20.32 -6.19
C GLU A 19 -4.73 -20.12 -7.24
N THR A 20 -5.48 -21.18 -7.55
CA THR A 20 -6.44 -21.22 -8.65
C THR A 20 -7.88 -20.89 -8.24
N ALA A 21 -8.14 -20.66 -6.95
CA ALA A 21 -9.50 -20.42 -6.47
C ALA A 21 -10.04 -19.05 -6.85
N THR A 22 -9.18 -18.03 -6.90
CA THR A 22 -9.54 -16.64 -7.21
C THR A 22 -8.38 -15.92 -7.88
N PRO A 23 -8.64 -14.97 -8.81
CA PRO A 23 -7.59 -14.07 -9.30
C PRO A 23 -6.86 -13.37 -8.13
N PHE A 24 -5.54 -13.34 -8.19
CA PHE A 24 -4.69 -12.69 -7.18
C PHE A 24 -3.63 -11.82 -7.87
N GLU A 25 -3.06 -10.89 -7.10
CA GLU A 25 -2.06 -9.92 -7.58
C GLU A 25 -0.69 -10.20 -6.99
N LEU A 26 -0.65 -10.70 -5.76
CA LEU A 26 0.56 -10.85 -4.97
C LEU A 26 0.62 -12.21 -4.29
N GLU A 27 1.81 -12.77 -4.21
CA GLU A 27 2.13 -14.00 -3.48
C GLU A 27 3.00 -13.68 -2.26
N ILE A 28 2.64 -14.22 -1.10
CA ILE A 28 3.36 -14.01 0.16
C ILE A 28 3.58 -15.32 0.93
N GLU A 29 4.60 -15.33 1.79
CA GLU A 29 4.86 -16.41 2.75
C GLU A 29 4.69 -15.90 4.19
N ALA A 30 3.61 -16.33 4.83
CA ALA A 30 3.18 -15.79 6.12
C ALA A 30 2.80 -16.89 7.11
N THR A 31 2.91 -16.58 8.40
CA THR A 31 2.31 -17.39 9.46
C THR A 31 0.82 -17.07 9.60
N GLU A 32 0.06 -17.91 10.31
CA GLU A 32 -1.36 -17.63 10.58
C GLU A 32 -1.57 -16.31 11.34
N ASP A 33 -0.69 -15.99 12.29
CA ASP A 33 -0.72 -14.73 13.04
C ASP A 33 -0.49 -13.52 12.13
N GLU A 34 0.44 -13.64 11.18
CA GLU A 34 0.70 -12.59 10.18
C GLU A 34 -0.52 -12.40 9.26
N ILE A 35 -1.18 -13.49 8.83
CA ILE A 35 -2.41 -13.39 8.03
C ILE A 35 -3.57 -12.78 8.82
N LYS A 36 -3.67 -13.10 10.12
CA LYS A 36 -4.67 -12.50 10.99
C LYS A 36 -4.49 -10.99 11.08
N ALA A 37 -3.26 -10.53 11.29
CA ALA A 37 -2.94 -9.10 11.31
C ALA A 37 -3.23 -8.42 9.96
N LEU A 38 -2.92 -9.06 8.83
CA LEU A 38 -3.29 -8.53 7.50
C LEU A 38 -4.80 -8.38 7.34
N ARG A 39 -5.57 -9.36 7.83
CA ARG A 39 -7.03 -9.35 7.80
C ARG A 39 -7.63 -8.25 8.68
N GLU A 40 -7.04 -7.98 9.83
CA GLU A 40 -7.44 -6.87 10.71
C GLU A 40 -7.31 -5.54 9.98
N ILE A 41 -6.17 -5.30 9.31
CA ILE A 41 -5.97 -4.08 8.50
C ILE A 41 -7.02 -3.98 7.38
N PHE A 42 -7.33 -5.09 6.68
CA PHE A 42 -8.39 -5.08 5.65
C PHE A 42 -9.79 -4.76 6.20
N ASN A 43 -10.09 -5.18 7.43
CA ASN A 43 -11.38 -4.91 8.06
C ASN A 43 -11.50 -3.45 8.54
N GLU A 44 -10.40 -2.83 8.94
CA GLU A 44 -10.36 -1.44 9.41
C GLU A 44 -10.53 -0.43 8.27
N MET A 45 -10.36 -0.86 7.01
CA MET A 45 -10.52 0.01 5.86
C MET A 45 -12.01 0.31 5.60
N TYR A 46 -12.41 1.56 5.88
CA TYR A 46 -13.77 2.04 5.64
C TYR A 46 -14.10 2.07 4.15
N SER A 47 -15.32 1.62 3.82
CA SER A 47 -15.81 1.50 2.46
C SER A 47 -16.47 2.81 2.02
N ASP A 48 -15.96 3.40 0.95
CA ASP A 48 -16.79 4.01 -0.10
C ASP A 48 -16.10 4.00 -1.47
N ASP A 49 -14.78 3.85 -1.48
CA ASP A 49 -13.97 4.32 -2.57
C ASP A 49 -12.57 3.72 -2.32
N TRP A 50 -12.19 2.55 -2.85
CA TRP A 50 -10.77 2.11 -2.80
C TRP A 50 -9.95 2.88 -3.83
N VAL A 51 -10.12 4.20 -3.84
CA VAL A 51 -10.57 4.81 -5.08
C VAL A 51 -9.45 5.24 -6.00
N GLY A 52 -9.54 4.93 -7.28
CA GLY A 52 -10.33 3.88 -7.93
C GLY A 52 -9.42 2.69 -8.18
N PHE A 53 -9.55 1.59 -7.44
CA PHE A 53 -8.55 0.49 -7.43
C PHE A 53 -7.10 1.05 -7.33
N PHE A 54 -6.98 2.08 -6.46
CA PHE A 54 -5.89 3.05 -6.26
C PHE A 54 -5.20 3.57 -7.52
N ARG A 55 -6.09 4.09 -8.37
CA ARG A 55 -5.94 4.62 -9.73
C ARG A 55 -5.23 3.66 -10.66
N ALA A 56 -5.70 2.42 -10.66
CA ALA A 56 -5.48 1.43 -11.72
C ALA A 56 -4.05 1.46 -12.29
N HIS A 57 -3.06 1.41 -11.39
CA HIS A 57 -1.64 1.05 -11.60
C HIS A 57 -0.56 2.16 -11.70
N VAL A 58 -0.83 3.44 -11.43
CA VAL A 58 0.11 4.62 -11.36
C VAL A 58 1.63 4.39 -11.61
N PRO A 59 2.22 5.07 -12.63
CA PRO A 59 3.37 5.96 -12.42
C PRO A 59 3.02 7.42 -12.76
N VAL A 60 3.19 8.37 -11.82
CA VAL A 60 3.02 9.83 -12.07
C VAL A 60 4.03 10.63 -11.25
N VAL A 61 5.17 10.97 -11.85
CA VAL A 61 5.85 12.23 -11.50
C VAL A 61 4.96 13.33 -12.05
N GLN A 62 4.21 13.98 -11.18
CA GLN A 62 4.12 15.44 -11.13
C GLN A 62 3.25 15.86 -9.94
N TYR A 63 3.95 16.30 -8.91
CA TYR A 63 3.54 17.39 -8.03
C TYR A 63 2.82 18.46 -8.86
N HIS A 64 1.50 18.55 -8.78
CA HIS A 64 0.81 19.79 -9.12
C HIS A 64 -0.16 20.09 -7.99
N HIS A 65 0.18 21.19 -7.34
CA HIS A 65 -0.57 21.90 -6.33
C HIS A 65 -2.07 21.85 -6.61
N ASP A 66 -2.81 21.19 -5.74
CA ASP A 66 -4.05 21.69 -5.11
C ASP A 66 -4.48 20.65 -4.06
N GLN A 67 -4.94 21.11 -2.90
CA GLN A 67 -5.10 20.36 -1.64
C GLN A 67 -6.39 19.50 -1.49
N PRO A 68 -6.77 18.57 -2.41
CA PRO A 68 -7.68 17.48 -1.99
C PRO A 68 -7.08 16.07 -1.98
N ASN A 69 -5.85 15.85 -2.47
CA ASN A 69 -5.39 14.51 -2.88
C ASN A 69 -4.35 13.83 -1.95
N ASP A 70 -4.16 14.32 -0.73
CA ASP A 70 -3.21 13.75 0.27
C ASP A 70 -3.72 12.47 0.97
N LEU A 71 -4.80 11.86 0.48
CA LEU A 71 -5.50 10.75 1.12
C LEU A 71 -5.20 9.41 0.42
N ILE A 72 -3.92 9.06 0.25
CA ILE A 72 -3.61 7.63 0.33
C ILE A 72 -3.92 7.24 1.77
N ASP A 73 -4.97 6.46 1.97
CA ASP A 73 -5.34 5.98 3.30
C ASP A 73 -4.11 5.31 3.96
N GLN A 74 -3.80 5.72 5.19
CA GLN A 74 -2.67 5.17 5.95
C GLN A 74 -2.76 3.64 6.07
N ASN A 75 -3.99 3.11 6.09
CA ASN A 75 -4.23 1.68 6.10
C ASN A 75 -3.72 0.99 4.82
N LEU A 76 -3.86 1.63 3.65
CA LEU A 76 -3.36 1.07 2.39
C LEU A 76 -1.83 1.03 2.35
N ILE A 77 -1.17 2.08 2.84
CA ILE A 77 0.29 2.09 3.00
C ILE A 77 0.73 0.96 3.94
N ASN A 78 -0.02 0.73 5.03
CA ASN A 78 0.28 -0.33 5.98
C ASN A 78 0.08 -1.73 5.37
N VAL A 79 -0.95 -1.93 4.54
CA VAL A 79 -1.12 -3.16 3.74
C VAL A 79 0.11 -3.40 2.88
N TYR A 80 0.52 -2.45 2.03
CA TYR A 80 1.65 -2.67 1.12
C TYR A 80 3.00 -2.85 1.85
N LYS A 81 3.21 -2.19 2.99
CA LYS A 81 4.38 -2.45 3.85
C LYS A 81 4.39 -3.89 4.37
N MET A 82 3.23 -4.38 4.80
CA MET A 82 3.10 -5.73 5.31
C MET A 82 3.30 -6.76 4.19
N LEU A 83 2.69 -6.54 3.02
CA LEU A 83 2.86 -7.39 1.85
C LEU A 83 4.31 -7.39 1.33
N HIS A 84 5.01 -6.25 1.36
CA HIS A 84 6.44 -6.18 1.04
C HIS A 84 7.28 -7.01 2.02
N LYS A 85 6.99 -6.91 3.33
CA LYS A 85 7.70 -7.70 4.35
C LYS A 85 7.49 -9.22 4.15
N LEU A 86 6.27 -9.63 3.84
CA LEU A 86 5.86 -11.04 3.74
C LEU A 86 6.02 -11.63 2.33
N GLY A 87 6.23 -10.79 1.32
CA GLY A 87 6.26 -11.18 -0.08
C GLY A 87 7.44 -12.03 -0.48
N THR A 88 7.22 -12.81 -1.53
CA THR A 88 8.28 -13.44 -2.34
C THR A 88 9.19 -12.36 -2.96
N PRO A 89 10.36 -12.75 -3.51
CA PRO A 89 11.21 -11.81 -4.24
C PRO A 89 10.45 -11.06 -5.36
N GLU A 90 9.57 -11.74 -6.10
CA GLU A 90 8.75 -11.11 -7.15
C GLU A 90 7.78 -10.08 -6.56
N THR A 91 7.07 -10.44 -5.49
CA THR A 91 6.13 -9.52 -4.82
C THR A 91 6.82 -8.28 -4.27
N LYS A 92 8.01 -8.44 -3.66
CA LYS A 92 8.81 -7.31 -3.17
C LYS A 92 9.20 -6.37 -4.30
N GLN A 93 9.75 -6.92 -5.38
CA GLN A 93 10.15 -6.15 -6.55
C GLN A 93 8.95 -5.44 -7.19
N HIS A 94 7.80 -6.10 -7.26
CA HIS A 94 6.57 -5.50 -7.76
C HIS A 94 6.15 -4.29 -6.90
N ILE A 95 6.12 -4.43 -5.57
CA ILE A 95 5.75 -3.35 -4.65
C ILE A 95 6.73 -2.18 -4.70
N GLU A 96 8.02 -2.46 -4.79
CA GLU A 96 9.06 -1.42 -4.95
C GLU A 96 8.88 -0.66 -6.27
N SER A 97 8.55 -1.36 -7.36
CA SER A 97 8.33 -0.75 -8.68
C SER A 97 7.10 0.17 -8.72
N MET A 98 6.10 -0.07 -7.87
CA MET A 98 4.92 0.80 -7.73
C MET A 98 5.23 2.14 -7.05
N GLY A 99 6.37 2.26 -6.35
CA GLY A 99 6.74 3.49 -5.64
C GLY A 99 5.85 3.85 -4.44
N VAL A 100 4.91 2.98 -4.06
CA VAL A 100 3.93 3.20 -2.98
C VAL A 100 4.58 3.37 -1.60
N LEU A 101 5.80 2.83 -1.42
CA LEU A 101 6.57 2.93 -0.18
C LEU A 101 7.52 4.14 -0.13
N ASN A 102 7.64 4.91 -1.23
CA ASN A 102 8.64 5.98 -1.37
C ASN A 102 8.19 7.33 -0.77
N ASN A 103 7.14 7.39 0.03
CA ASN A 103 6.70 8.62 0.70
C ASN A 103 7.60 9.03 1.88
N ARG A 104 8.92 9.09 1.67
CA ARG A 104 9.86 9.77 2.55
C ARG A 104 10.46 10.93 1.76
N GLU A 105 10.38 12.11 2.39
CA GLU A 105 10.93 13.41 1.97
C GLU A 105 9.96 14.38 1.29
N ASN A 106 8.89 14.78 1.99
CA ASN A 106 8.65 16.21 2.14
C ASN A 106 9.26 16.63 3.48
N LYS A 107 10.52 17.05 3.45
CA LYS A 107 11.03 17.99 4.45
C LYS A 107 10.10 19.19 4.37
N GLY A 108 9.51 19.58 5.49
CA GLY A 108 8.62 20.72 5.56
C GLY A 108 9.25 21.90 4.83
N TYR A 109 8.48 22.54 3.95
CA TYR A 109 8.77 23.92 3.61
C TYR A 109 8.72 24.70 4.93
N ASP A 110 9.92 24.99 5.44
CA ASP A 110 10.15 25.91 6.53
C ASP A 110 9.72 27.29 6.02
N TRP A 111 8.53 27.75 6.40
CA TRP A 111 8.12 29.15 6.18
C TRP A 111 8.74 30.02 7.26
N ASP A 112 10.07 30.08 7.31
CA ASP A 112 10.80 30.98 8.19
C ASP A 112 12.02 31.58 7.47
N GLU A 113 11.79 32.31 6.36
CA GLU A 113 12.74 33.34 5.93
C GLU A 113 12.00 34.58 5.42
N GLY A 114 11.75 35.50 6.36
CA GLY A 114 11.89 36.94 6.21
C GLY A 114 11.22 37.63 5.02
N HIS A 115 10.04 38.21 5.25
CA HIS A 115 9.66 39.43 4.55
C HIS A 115 10.58 40.58 5.01
N PRO A 116 11.46 41.15 4.16
CA PRO A 116 11.98 42.48 4.46
C PRO A 116 10.85 43.46 4.21
N THR A 117 10.46 44.16 5.27
CA THR A 117 9.67 45.38 5.17
C THR A 117 10.48 46.42 4.40
N MET A 118 9.94 46.87 3.26
CA MET A 118 10.08 48.24 2.76
C MET A 118 8.77 48.67 2.10
#